data_AF-A0A6P1P0U8-F1
#
_entry.id   AF-A0A6P1P0U8-F1
#
_cell.length_a   1.000
_cell.length_b   1.000
_cell.length_c   1.000
_cell.angle_alpha   90.00
_cell.angle_beta   90.00
_cell.angle_gamma   90.00
#
_symmetry.space_group_name_H-M   'P 1'
#
loop_
_entity.id
_entity.type
_entity.pdbx_description
1 polymer ?
#
loop_
_entity_poly.entity_id
_entity_poly.type
_entity_poly.pdbx_seq_one_letter_code
_entity_poly.pdbx_strand_id
1 'polypeptide(L)'
;MAINLQQISARLNFYMRIKELDVYQLSVLTQTPPAMVGCIVQGEEYCMDDLLAFLKQLPDLNSRWVIYGEGNVFKGEGDANAHPEAHLKKDRSAYIAEMQNLLHQLEEIEKHQQEKAHLDMLRNRIRELTKHI
;
A
#
# COMPACT_ATOMS: atom_id res chain seq x y z
N MET A 1 12.97 -13.01 16.45
CA MET A 1 12.02 -13.16 15.33
C MET A 1 12.82 -13.56 14.11
N ALA A 2 12.58 -14.75 13.56
CA ALA A 2 13.31 -15.20 12.38
C ALA A 2 12.90 -14.35 11.18
N ILE A 3 13.87 -13.72 10.53
CA ILE A 3 13.65 -13.01 9.27
C ILE A 3 13.29 -14.07 8.24
N ASN A 4 12.07 -14.02 7.72
CA ASN A 4 11.59 -15.02 6.79
C ASN A 4 11.87 -14.55 5.35
N LEU A 5 12.80 -15.22 4.67
CA LEU A 5 13.24 -14.90 3.31
C LEU A 5 12.07 -14.85 2.32
N GLN A 6 11.03 -15.67 2.56
CA GLN A 6 9.80 -15.71 1.75
C GLN A 6 8.94 -14.45 1.93
N GLN A 7 8.96 -13.83 3.11
CA GLN A 7 8.25 -12.56 3.31
C GLN A 7 8.97 -11.40 2.63
N ILE A 8 10.30 -11.41 2.67
CA ILE A 8 11.13 -10.42 1.97
C ILE A 8 10.92 -10.53 0.46
N SER A 9 10.94 -11.75 -0.08
CA SER A 9 10.74 -12.00 -1.51
C SER A 9 9.34 -11.56 -1.96
N ALA A 10 8.29 -11.86 -1.19
CA ALA A 10 6.92 -11.43 -1.49
C ALA A 10 6.79 -9.90 -1.53
N ARG A 11 7.43 -9.19 -0.59
CA ARG A 11 7.43 -7.72 -0.54
C ARG A 11 8.22 -7.10 -1.70
N LEU A 12 9.35 -7.70 -2.05
CA LEU A 12 10.13 -7.23 -3.20
C LEU A 12 9.36 -7.46 -4.52
N ASN A 13 8.70 -8.61 -4.67
CA ASN A 13 7.82 -8.89 -5.82
C ASN A 13 6.66 -7.90 -5.91
N PHE A 14 6.07 -7.49 -4.78
CA PHE A 14 5.04 -6.46 -4.75
C PHE A 14 5.57 -5.12 -5.29
N TYR A 15 6.75 -4.70 -4.84
CA TYR A 15 7.41 -3.50 -5.37
C TYR A 15 7.69 -3.61 -6.88
N MET A 16 8.21 -4.75 -7.33
CA MET A 16 8.49 -5.02 -8.75
C MET A 16 7.23 -4.92 -9.60
N ARG A 17 6.08 -5.42 -9.12
CA ARG A 17 4.79 -5.28 -9.82
C ARG A 17 4.32 -3.85 -9.93
N ILE A 18 4.50 -3.02 -8.90
CA ILE A 18 4.10 -1.60 -8.95
C ILE A 18 4.95 -0.82 -9.95
N LYS A 19 6.25 -1.11 -10.01
CA LYS A 19 7.19 -0.43 -10.91
C LYS A 19 7.30 -1.08 -12.29
N GLU A 20 6.56 -2.16 -12.54
CA GLU A 20 6.62 -2.98 -13.76
C GLU A 20 8.05 -3.42 -14.12
N LEU A 21 8.83 -3.80 -13.09
CA LEU A 21 10.22 -4.20 -13.22
C LEU A 21 10.37 -5.73 -13.27
N ASP A 22 11.26 -6.19 -14.14
CA ASP A 22 11.71 -7.58 -14.21
C ASP A 22 13.05 -7.76 -13.47
N VAL A 23 13.42 -9.01 -13.15
CA VAL A 23 14.69 -9.38 -12.51
C VAL A 23 15.89 -8.79 -13.23
N TYR A 24 15.88 -8.82 -14.57
CA TYR A 24 16.97 -8.25 -15.37
C TYR A 24 17.06 -6.72 -15.22
N GLN A 25 15.92 -6.03 -15.25
CA GLN A 25 15.85 -4.57 -15.06
C GLN A 25 16.35 -4.18 -13.67
N LEU A 26 15.97 -4.94 -12.65
CA LEU A 26 16.44 -4.77 -11.28
C LEU A 26 17.95 -4.96 -11.18
N SER A 27 18.49 -6.02 -11.80
CA SER A 27 19.92 -6.32 -11.83
C SER A 27 20.74 -5.17 -12.43
N VAL A 28 20.26 -4.58 -13.53
CA VAL A 28 20.91 -3.42 -14.16
C VAL A 28 20.83 -2.19 -13.25
N LEU A 29 19.67 -1.94 -12.65
CA LEU A 29 19.43 -0.76 -11.82
C LEU A 29 20.24 -0.80 -10.51
N THR A 30 20.33 -1.97 -9.86
CA THR A 30 21.06 -2.14 -8.60
C THR A 30 22.51 -2.58 -8.80
N GLN A 31 22.96 -2.69 -10.05
CA GLN A 31 24.29 -3.22 -10.41
C GLN A 31 24.61 -4.55 -9.72
N THR A 32 23.57 -5.35 -9.44
CA THR A 32 23.66 -6.60 -8.68
C THR A 32 23.56 -7.77 -9.66
N PRO A 33 24.36 -8.85 -9.50
CA PRO A 33 24.29 -9.98 -10.41
C PRO A 33 22.87 -10.56 -10.52
N PRO A 34 22.38 -10.90 -11.73
CA PRO A 34 21.01 -11.37 -11.92
C PRO A 34 20.71 -12.67 -11.17
N ALA A 35 21.73 -13.51 -10.96
CA ALA A 35 21.63 -14.71 -10.13
C ALA A 35 21.27 -14.35 -8.67
N MET A 36 21.93 -13.34 -8.10
CA MET A 36 21.67 -12.88 -6.73
C MET A 36 20.29 -12.21 -6.62
N VAL A 37 19.91 -11.39 -7.60
CA VAL A 37 18.55 -10.83 -7.65
C VAL A 37 17.51 -11.95 -7.73
N GLY A 38 17.77 -12.98 -8.54
CA GLY A 38 16.95 -14.19 -8.60
C GLY A 38 16.76 -14.85 -7.24
N CYS A 39 17.86 -15.10 -6.52
CA CYS A 39 17.80 -15.66 -5.17
C CYS A 39 16.94 -14.81 -4.21
N ILE A 40 17.08 -13.48 -4.25
CA ILE A 40 16.30 -12.58 -3.38
C ILE A 40 14.81 -12.61 -3.76
N VAL A 41 14.49 -12.56 -5.06
CA VAL A 41 13.11 -12.52 -5.57
C VAL A 41 12.40 -13.87 -5.39
N GLN A 42 13.13 -14.98 -5.41
CA GLN A 42 12.59 -16.32 -5.16
C GLN A 42 12.56 -16.66 -3.66
N GLY A 43 13.24 -15.87 -2.82
CA GLY A 43 13.33 -16.11 -1.38
C GLY A 43 14.21 -17.31 -1.02
N GLU A 44 15.24 -17.56 -1.84
CA GLU A 44 16.29 -18.55 -1.62
C GLU A 44 17.35 -18.01 -0.61
N GLU A 45 18.36 -18.82 -0.30
CA GLU A 45 19.44 -18.39 0.59
C GLU A 45 20.29 -17.27 -0.02
N TYR A 46 20.45 -16.19 0.73
CA TYR A 46 21.35 -15.08 0.43
C TYR A 46 21.86 -14.46 1.73
N CYS A 47 22.98 -13.74 1.67
CA CYS A 47 23.48 -13.00 2.82
C CYS A 47 22.69 -11.71 3.05
N MET A 48 22.43 -11.39 4.33
CA MET A 48 21.78 -10.12 4.70
C MET A 48 22.58 -8.90 4.25
N ASP A 49 23.91 -8.98 4.20
CA ASP A 49 24.76 -7.89 3.72
C ASP A 49 24.50 -7.58 2.24
N ASP A 50 24.40 -8.63 1.41
CA ASP A 50 24.05 -8.52 -0.01
C ASP A 50 22.64 -7.94 -0.20
N LEU A 51 21.67 -8.36 0.62
CA LEU A 51 20.32 -7.76 0.60
C LEU A 51 20.36 -6.26 0.94
N LEU A 52 21.11 -5.87 1.96
CA LEU A 52 21.23 -4.45 2.35
C LEU A 52 21.93 -3.63 1.27
N ALA A 53 22.99 -4.17 0.66
CA ALA A 53 23.69 -3.55 -0.47
C ALA A 53 22.75 -3.36 -1.67
N PHE A 54 21.96 -4.39 -1.99
CA PHE A 54 20.93 -4.35 -3.03
C PHE A 54 19.86 -3.28 -2.75
N LEU A 55 19.29 -3.27 -1.54
CA LEU A 55 18.25 -2.30 -1.14
C LEU A 55 18.76 -0.86 -1.06
N LYS A 56 20.06 -0.65 -0.83
CA LYS A 56 20.68 0.68 -0.82
C LYS A 56 20.70 1.32 -2.21
N GLN A 57 20.75 0.52 -3.27
CA GLN A 57 20.70 0.98 -4.65
C GLN A 57 19.30 1.38 -5.11
N LEU A 58 18.27 1.14 -4.28
CA LEU A 58 16.89 1.51 -4.55
C LEU A 58 16.54 2.77 -3.73
N PRO A 59 16.70 3.98 -4.30
CA PRO A 59 16.51 5.23 -3.56
C PRO A 59 15.06 5.43 -3.15
N ASP A 60 14.11 4.92 -3.95
CA ASP A 60 12.68 5.00 -3.66
C ASP A 60 12.18 3.90 -2.71
N LEU A 61 12.92 2.81 -2.48
CA LEU A 61 12.41 1.65 -1.72
C LEU A 61 12.82 1.72 -0.26
N ASN A 62 11.84 1.58 0.64
CA ASN A 62 12.10 1.51 2.07
C ASN A 62 12.63 0.12 2.47
N SER A 63 13.91 0.05 2.78
CA SER A 63 14.59 -1.18 3.20
C SER A 63 13.99 -1.79 4.47
N ARG A 64 13.47 -0.96 5.39
CA ARG A 64 12.84 -1.41 6.64
C ARG A 64 11.48 -2.08 6.39
N TRP A 65 10.72 -1.57 5.41
CA TRP A 65 9.48 -2.20 4.99
C TRP A 65 9.76 -3.56 4.34
N VAL A 66 10.77 -3.66 3.49
CA VAL A 66 11.14 -4.93 2.86
C VAL A 66 11.53 -5.98 3.91
N ILE A 67 12.42 -5.64 4.85
CA ILE A 67 12.97 -6.60 5.82
C ILE A 67 11.94 -6.93 6.91
N TYR A 68 11.28 -5.92 7.50
CA TYR A 68 10.46 -6.09 8.70
C TYR A 68 8.95 -5.92 8.45
N GLY A 69 8.55 -5.31 7.33
CA GLY A 69 7.14 -4.99 7.05
C GLY A 69 6.68 -3.71 7.74
N GLU A 70 7.62 -2.94 8.30
CA GLU A 70 7.33 -1.72 9.03
C GLU A 70 7.45 -0.49 8.13
N GLY A 71 6.45 0.39 8.17
CA GLY A 71 6.44 1.66 7.43
C GLY A 71 5.83 1.56 6.03
N ASN A 72 6.11 2.56 5.19
CA ASN A 72 5.61 2.62 3.81
C ASN A 72 6.55 1.89 2.85
N VAL A 73 6.01 1.44 1.71
CA VAL A 73 6.77 0.79 0.63
C VAL A 73 7.83 1.74 0.08
N PHE A 74 7.43 2.98 -0.22
CA PHE A 74 8.31 3.98 -0.79
C PHE A 74 8.92 4.88 0.31
N LYS A 75 10.20 5.21 0.15
CA LYS A 75 10.87 6.33 0.82
C LYS A 75 10.25 7.61 0.25
N GLY A 76 9.51 8.37 1.07
CA GLY A 76 9.04 9.68 0.63
C GLY A 76 10.22 10.61 0.34
N GLU A 77 10.09 11.52 -0.62
CA GLU A 77 11.08 12.57 -0.88
C GLU A 77 11.40 13.31 0.42
N GLY A 78 12.56 13.01 1.02
CA GLY A 78 12.92 13.56 2.33
C GLY A 78 13.86 12.71 3.19
N ASP A 79 14.29 11.53 2.74
CA ASP A 79 15.20 10.69 3.53
C ASP A 79 16.56 10.48 2.86
N ALA A 80 17.27 11.60 2.68
CA ALA A 80 18.72 11.58 2.78
C ALA A 80 19.07 12.18 4.14
N ASN A 81 19.21 11.31 5.14
CA ASN A 81 19.96 11.62 6.36
C ASN A 81 19.27 12.54 7.40
N ALA A 82 18.02 12.26 7.78
CA ALA A 82 17.40 12.96 8.90
C ALA A 82 16.80 11.96 9.90
N HIS A 83 17.25 12.02 11.15
CA HIS A 83 16.30 11.89 12.26
C HIS A 83 15.10 12.81 11.96
N PRO A 84 13.84 12.39 12.17
CA PRO A 84 12.89 13.38 12.69
C PRO A 84 11.78 12.76 13.55
N GLU A 85 11.98 12.77 14.86
CA GLU A 85 10.87 12.65 15.82
C GLU A 85 9.97 13.91 15.85
N ALA A 86 10.25 14.97 15.07
CA ALA A 86 9.66 16.28 15.34
C ALA A 86 8.75 16.89 14.26
N HIS A 87 8.78 16.50 12.98
CA HIS A 87 8.10 17.31 11.94
C HIS A 87 6.97 16.65 11.13
N LEU A 88 6.78 15.32 11.18
CA LEU A 88 5.70 14.64 10.43
C LEU A 88 4.37 14.48 11.18
N LYS A 89 4.27 14.94 12.44
CA LYS A 89 3.05 14.80 13.23
C LYS A 89 1.91 15.73 12.78
N LYS A 90 2.22 16.83 12.08
CA LYS A 90 1.22 17.83 11.67
C LYS A 90 0.40 17.42 10.45
N ASP A 91 0.99 16.65 9.53
CA ASP A 91 0.35 16.32 8.25
C ASP A 91 -0.45 15.01 8.28
N ARG A 92 0.02 14.02 9.05
CA ARG A 92 -0.71 12.75 9.23
C ARG A 92 -2.09 12.93 9.86
N SER A 93 -2.23 13.84 10.84
CA SER A 93 -3.53 14.13 11.45
C SER A 93 -4.49 14.77 10.47
N ALA A 94 -4.01 15.65 9.58
CA ALA A 94 -4.83 16.26 8.55
C ALA A 94 -5.28 15.21 7.52
N TYR A 95 -4.36 14.34 7.10
CA TYR A 95 -4.66 13.26 6.16
C TYR A 95 -5.65 12.23 6.74
N ILE A 96 -5.49 11.85 8.00
CA ILE A 96 -6.43 10.95 8.70
C ILE A 96 -7.80 11.63 8.88
N ALA A 97 -7.83 12.92 9.21
CA ALA A 97 -9.08 13.67 9.32
C ALA A 97 -9.80 13.77 7.97
N GLU A 98 -9.06 13.94 6.87
CA GLU A 98 -9.62 13.96 5.52
C GLU A 98 -10.18 12.59 5.11
N MET A 99 -9.46 11.49 5.40
CA MET A 99 -9.99 10.13 5.18
C MET A 99 -11.24 9.86 6.02
N GLN A 100 -11.29 10.30 7.28
CA GLN A 100 -12.48 10.16 8.12
C GLN A 100 -13.67 10.96 7.58
N ASN A 101 -13.43 12.18 7.08
CA ASN A 101 -14.47 13.00 6.46
C ASN A 101 -15.02 12.35 5.18
N LEU A 102 -14.15 11.79 4.34
CA LEU A 102 -14.55 11.08 3.12
C LEU A 102 -15.37 9.81 3.43
N LEU A 103 -15.00 9.04 4.46
CA LEU A 103 -15.78 7.89 4.93
C LEU A 103 -17.16 8.32 5.42
N HIS A 104 -17.25 9.40 6.19
CA HIS A 104 -18.52 9.93 6.68
C HIS A 104 -19.45 10.34 5.54
N GLN A 105 -18.92 11.00 4.52
CA GLN A 105 -19.69 11.40 3.34
C GLN A 105 -20.22 10.19 2.56
N LEU A 106 -19.47 9.10 2.48
CA LEU A 106 -19.95 7.85 1.88
C LEU A 106 -21.13 7.26 2.66
N GLU A 107 -21.05 7.21 4.00
CA GLU A 107 -22.14 6.72 4.84
C GLU A 107 -23.42 7.57 4.68
N GLU A 108 -23.29 8.90 4.59
CA GLU A 108 -24.43 9.79 4.36
C GLU A 108 -25.08 9.59 2.98
N ILE A 109 -24.26 9.32 1.95
CA ILE A 109 -24.74 9.02 0.59
C ILE A 109 -25.46 7.67 0.57
N GLU A 110 -24.92 6.64 1.22
CA GLU A 110 -25.57 5.33 1.33
C GLU A 110 -26.89 5.42 2.07
N LYS A 111 -26.95 6.18 3.17
CA LYS A 111 -28.18 6.40 3.92
C LYS A 111 -29.23 7.12 3.08
N HIS A 112 -28.86 8.16 2.34
CA HIS A 112 -29.77 8.85 1.42
C HIS A 112 -30.27 7.93 0.29
N GLN A 113 -29.42 7.05 -0.23
CA GLN A 113 -29.85 6.06 -1.23
C GLN A 113 -30.84 5.06 -0.64
N GLN A 114 -30.61 4.58 0.58
CA GLN A 114 -31.52 3.68 1.28
C GLN A 114 -32.87 4.35 1.57
N GLU A 115 -32.87 5.61 1.99
CA GLU A 115 -34.08 6.41 2.19
C GLU A 115 -34.85 6.62 0.88
N LYS A 116 -34.14 6.87 -0.24
CA LYS A 116 -34.74 7.00 -1.57
C LYS A 116 -35.35 5.68 -2.06
N ALA A 117 -34.70 4.56 -1.82
CA ALA A 117 -35.23 3.23 -2.12
C ALA A 117 -36.48 2.91 -1.29
N HIS A 118 -36.47 3.27 0.00
CA HIS A 118 -37.61 3.09 0.89
C HIS A 118 -38.80 3.98 0.49
N LEU A 119 -38.55 5.23 0.06
CA LEU A 119 -39.58 6.11 -0.50
C LEU A 119 -40.18 5.56 -1.80
N ASP A 120 -39.37 4.96 -2.67
CA ASP A 120 -39.88 4.35 -3.90
C ASP A 120 -40.74 3.12 -3.61
N MET A 121 -40.32 2.29 -2.64
CA MET A 121 -41.10 1.15 -2.15
C MET A 121 -42.45 1.59 -1.57
N LEU A 122 -42.47 2.62 -0.73
CA LEU A 122 -43.72 3.18 -0.16
C LEU A 122 -44.61 3.79 -1.25
N ARG A 123 -44.03 4.51 -2.21
CA ARG A 123 -44.77 5.04 -3.38
C ARG A 123 -45.38 3.93 -4.22
N ASN A 124 -44.65 2.85 -4.44
CA ASN A 124 -45.15 1.71 -5.19
C ASN A 124 -46.29 1.04 -4.42
N ARG A 125 -46.16 0.88 -3.10
CA ARG A 125 -47.20 0.34 -2.22
C ARG A 125 -48.46 1.19 -2.19
N ILE A 126 -48.34 2.51 -2.15
CA ILE A 126 -49.48 3.43 -2.28
C ILE A 126 -50.15 3.25 -3.64
N ARG A 127 -49.37 3.16 -4.74
CA ARG A 127 -49.89 2.90 -6.08
C ARG A 127 -50.67 1.60 -6.19
N GLU A 128 -50.20 0.53 -5.54
CA GLU A 128 -50.93 -0.75 -5.46
C GLU A 128 -52.25 -0.60 -4.71
N LEU A 129 -52.26 0.07 -3.57
CA LEU A 129 -53.45 0.27 -2.75
C LEU A 129 -54.49 1.17 -3.44
N THR A 130 -54.06 2.20 -4.16
CA THR A 130 -54.95 3.09 -4.94
C THR A 130 -55.47 2.44 -6.22
N LYS A 131 -54.88 1.34 -6.69
CA LYS A 131 -55.38 0.57 -7.86
C LYS A 131 -56.66 -0.23 -7.57
N HIS A 132 -56.98 -0.42 -6.29
CA HIS A 132 -58.15 -1.17 -5.81
C HIS A 132 -59.31 -0.27 -5.35
N ILE A 133 -59.20 1.05 -5.56
CA ILE A 133 -60.26 2.04 -5.37
C ILE A 133 -60.70 2.50 -6.76
#